data_AF-A0A0C9UFP2-F1
#
_entry.id   AF-A0A0C9UFP2-F1
#
_cell.length_a   1.000
_cell.length_b   1.000
_cell.length_c   1.000
_cell.angle_alpha   90.00
_cell.angle_beta   90.00
_cell.angle_gamma   90.00
#
_symmetry.space_group_name_H-M   'P 1'
#
loop_
_entity.id
_entity.type
_entity.pdbx_description
1 polymer ?
#
loop_
_entity_poly.entity_id
_entity_poly.type
_entity_poly.pdbx_seq_one_letter_code
_entity_poly.pdbx_strand_id
1 'polypeptide(L)'
;MYFPDDFHRADGSKTADLINNATLAIFSAHPTQPGGNKGEVNTYTLDPNSADFGDLCKLYTDFVNVTVRSLYLSTQGALRVNLNANLDFLFQAFDGCTQIFPYGY
;
A
#
# COMPACT_ATOMS: atom_id res chain seq x y z
N MET A 1 17.42 4.33 18.24
CA MET A 1 16.67 3.06 18.18
C MET A 1 17.24 2.14 19.24
N TYR A 2 16.47 1.82 20.27
CA TYR A 2 16.88 0.94 21.36
C TYR A 2 15.68 0.06 21.71
N PHE A 3 15.88 -1.25 21.83
CA PHE A 3 14.88 -2.15 22.37
C PHE A 3 14.89 -2.06 23.90
N PRO A 4 13.74 -2.12 24.58
CA PRO A 4 13.70 -2.14 26.05
C PRO A 4 14.60 -3.22 26.65
N ASP A 5 15.05 -3.02 27.88
CA ASP A 5 15.76 -4.05 28.62
C ASP A 5 14.89 -5.31 28.71
N ASP A 6 15.52 -6.47 28.47
CA ASP A 6 14.85 -7.78 28.38
C ASP A 6 13.72 -7.86 27.34
N PHE A 7 13.83 -7.10 26.24
CA PHE A 7 12.90 -7.23 25.13
C PHE A 7 13.10 -8.56 24.40
N HIS A 8 12.04 -9.37 24.38
CA HIS A 8 11.92 -10.53 23.51
C HIS A 8 10.99 -10.21 22.36
N ARG A 9 11.38 -10.59 21.14
CA ARG A 9 10.47 -10.54 20.00
C ARG A 9 9.25 -11.41 20.28
N ALA A 10 8.14 -11.09 19.64
CA ALA A 10 6.93 -11.90 19.75
C ALA A 10 7.20 -13.35 19.32
N ASP A 11 6.47 -14.28 19.96
CA ASP A 11 6.49 -15.69 19.61
C ASP A 11 5.77 -15.92 18.26
N GLY A 12 6.55 -16.34 17.27
CA GLY A 12 6.07 -16.61 15.92
C GLY A 12 6.00 -15.40 15.00
N SER A 13 5.68 -15.67 13.73
CA SER A 13 5.49 -14.64 12.71
C SER A 13 4.17 -13.92 12.96
N LYS A 14 4.23 -12.61 13.20
CA LYS A 14 3.04 -11.76 13.16
C LYS A 14 2.83 -11.34 11.70
N THR A 15 1.75 -11.83 11.10
CA THR A 15 1.41 -11.61 9.69
C THR A 15 0.47 -10.41 9.54
N ALA A 16 0.14 -10.09 8.29
CA ALA A 16 -0.89 -9.12 7.97
C ALA A 16 -2.22 -9.41 8.69
N ASP A 17 -2.56 -10.66 9.02
CA ASP A 17 -3.81 -10.99 9.71
C ASP A 17 -3.92 -10.39 11.11
N LEU A 18 -2.83 -10.41 11.89
CA LEU A 18 -2.80 -9.80 13.21
C LEU A 18 -2.89 -8.27 13.10
N ILE A 19 -2.26 -7.69 12.07
CA ILE A 19 -2.34 -6.26 11.78
C ILE A 19 -3.75 -5.89 11.33
N ASN A 20 -4.39 -6.68 10.46
CA ASN A 20 -5.73 -6.42 9.92
C ASN A 20 -6.77 -6.31 11.04
N ASN A 21 -6.72 -7.21 12.03
CA ASN A 21 -7.61 -7.15 13.19
C ASN A 21 -7.41 -5.87 14.02
N ALA A 22 -6.16 -5.45 14.23
CA ALA A 22 -5.84 -4.21 14.93
C ALA A 22 -6.23 -2.96 14.12
N THR A 23 -5.96 -2.96 12.82
CA THR A 23 -6.33 -1.91 11.86
C THR A 23 -7.84 -1.70 11.87
N LEU A 24 -8.62 -2.78 11.73
CA LEU A 24 -10.08 -2.70 11.79
C LEU A 24 -10.56 -2.11 13.12
N ALA A 25 -9.99 -2.54 14.26
CA ALA A 25 -10.38 -2.01 15.57
C ALA A 25 -10.10 -0.49 15.68
N ILE A 26 -8.92 -0.03 15.22
CA ILE A 26 -8.53 1.39 15.25
C ILE A 26 -9.47 2.23 14.37
N PHE A 27 -9.66 1.83 13.12
CA PHE A 27 -10.46 2.62 12.18
C PHE A 27 -11.98 2.49 12.39
N SER A 28 -12.44 1.44 13.08
CA SER A 28 -13.85 1.35 13.51
C SER A 28 -14.18 2.26 14.69
N ALA A 29 -13.20 2.62 15.53
CA ALA A 29 -13.43 3.53 16.65
C ALA A 29 -13.78 4.95 16.16
N HIS A 30 -13.11 5.39 15.09
CA HIS A 30 -13.36 6.68 14.43
C HIS A 30 -13.28 6.53 12.91
N PRO A 31 -14.39 6.08 12.26
CA PRO A 31 -14.42 5.89 10.82
C PRO A 31 -14.00 7.16 10.09
N THR A 32 -12.99 7.04 9.24
CA THR A 32 -12.41 8.16 8.49
C THR A 32 -12.31 7.76 7.02
N GLN A 33 -12.84 8.59 6.14
CA GLN A 33 -12.75 8.39 4.69
C GLN A 33 -11.46 9.01 4.16
N PRO A 34 -10.82 8.46 3.12
CA PRO A 34 -9.57 9.00 2.58
C PRO A 34 -9.76 10.37 1.90
N GLY A 35 -8.72 11.19 1.90
CA GLY A 35 -8.80 12.57 1.41
C GLY A 35 -7.65 13.43 1.91
N GLY A 36 -7.76 14.74 1.68
CA GLY A 36 -6.73 15.69 2.04
C GLY A 36 -7.24 17.12 2.14
N ASN A 37 -6.44 17.98 2.76
CA ASN A 37 -6.71 19.42 2.78
C ASN A 37 -6.35 20.06 1.44
N LYS A 38 -7.13 21.06 1.01
CA LYS A 38 -6.94 21.78 -0.25
C LYS A 38 -6.09 23.04 -0.06
N GLY A 39 -4.83 22.87 0.33
CA GLY A 39 -3.86 23.96 0.44
C GLY A 39 -4.02 24.88 1.68
N GLU A 40 -5.08 24.69 2.47
CA GLU A 40 -5.36 25.47 3.68
C GLU A 40 -5.75 24.54 4.85
N VAL A 41 -5.59 25.01 6.09
CA VAL A 41 -6.04 24.29 7.28
C VAL A 41 -7.57 24.19 7.31
N ASN A 42 -8.12 23.12 7.89
CA ASN A 42 -9.57 22.89 8.03
C ASN A 42 -10.35 22.82 6.70
N THR A 43 -9.71 22.33 5.63
CA THR A 43 -10.33 22.20 4.29
C THR A 43 -10.38 20.74 3.81
N TYR A 44 -10.51 19.80 4.74
CA TYR A 44 -10.49 18.38 4.42
C TYR A 44 -11.58 18.06 3.41
N THR A 45 -11.16 17.53 2.26
CA THR A 45 -12.07 17.11 1.21
C THR A 45 -11.84 15.63 0.95
N LEU A 46 -12.94 14.87 0.96
CA LEU A 46 -12.98 13.47 0.54
C LEU A 46 -12.41 13.34 -0.88
N ASP A 47 -11.52 12.37 -1.07
CA ASP A 47 -11.13 11.90 -2.39
C ASP A 47 -11.90 10.62 -2.73
N PRO A 48 -12.96 10.69 -3.56
CA PRO A 48 -13.76 9.51 -3.91
C PRO A 48 -12.98 8.51 -4.79
N ASN A 49 -11.84 8.90 -5.34
CA ASN A 49 -11.01 8.02 -6.16
C ASN A 49 -9.89 7.35 -5.36
N SER A 50 -9.70 7.67 -4.08
CA SER A 50 -8.73 6.96 -3.24
C SER A 50 -9.26 5.58 -2.88
N ALA A 51 -8.36 4.60 -2.82
CA ALA A 51 -8.65 3.32 -2.17
C ALA A 51 -8.96 3.53 -0.68
N ASP A 52 -9.74 2.62 -0.11
CA ASP A 52 -9.98 2.47 1.32
C ASP A 52 -9.69 1.03 1.76
N PHE A 53 -9.97 0.69 3.03
CA PHE A 53 -9.74 -0.67 3.56
C PHE A 53 -10.67 -1.74 2.96
N GLY A 54 -11.74 -1.34 2.28
CA GLY A 54 -12.64 -2.24 1.55
C GLY A 54 -12.16 -2.58 0.14
N ASP A 55 -11.20 -1.83 -0.42
CA ASP A 55 -10.70 -2.03 -1.78
C ASP A 55 -9.16 -2.02 -1.86
N LEU A 56 -8.56 -3.06 -1.26
CA LEU A 56 -7.11 -3.25 -1.27
C LEU A 56 -6.54 -3.53 -2.68
N CYS A 57 -7.35 -4.05 -3.60
CA CYS A 57 -6.92 -4.24 -4.99
C CYS A 57 -6.82 -2.91 -5.72
N LYS A 58 -7.71 -1.96 -5.45
CA LYS A 58 -7.55 -0.59 -5.92
C LYS A 58 -6.31 0.08 -5.35
N LEU A 59 -6.02 -0.09 -4.05
CA LEU A 59 -4.77 0.40 -3.44
C LEU A 59 -3.54 -0.10 -4.21
N TYR A 60 -3.48 -1.40 -4.47
CA TYR A 60 -2.40 -2.01 -5.25
C TYR A 60 -2.32 -1.44 -6.67
N THR A 61 -3.44 -1.41 -7.39
CA THR A 61 -3.45 -0.97 -8.79
C THR A 61 -3.15 0.52 -8.95
N ASP A 62 -3.63 1.38 -8.04
CA ASP A 62 -3.29 2.80 -8.02
C ASP A 62 -1.81 3.02 -7.67
N PHE A 63 -1.27 2.26 -6.71
CA PHE A 63 0.16 2.34 -6.40
C PHE A 63 1.02 2.02 -7.63
N VAL A 64 0.72 0.94 -8.35
CA VAL A 64 1.49 0.54 -9.53
C VAL A 64 1.25 1.48 -10.73
N ASN A 65 0.00 1.80 -11.06
CA ASN A 65 -0.33 2.58 -12.26
C ASN A 65 -0.19 4.10 -12.11
N VAL A 66 -0.28 4.63 -10.90
CA VAL A 66 -0.15 6.07 -10.63
C VAL A 66 1.21 6.35 -10.02
N THR A 67 1.51 5.74 -8.87
CA THR A 67 2.72 6.09 -8.11
C THR A 67 3.98 5.60 -8.81
N VAL A 68 4.12 4.30 -9.06
CA VAL A 68 5.32 3.74 -9.72
C VAL A 68 5.45 4.26 -11.14
N ARG A 69 4.36 4.25 -11.92
CA ARG A 69 4.39 4.68 -13.31
C ARG A 69 4.73 6.16 -13.49
N SER A 70 4.29 7.05 -12.59
CA SER A 70 4.64 8.48 -12.68
C SER A 70 6.13 8.74 -12.43
N LEU A 71 6.79 7.92 -11.63
CA LEU A 71 8.23 7.99 -11.38
C LEU A 71 9.05 7.43 -12.54
N TYR A 72 8.53 6.40 -13.20
CA TYR A 72 9.20 5.69 -14.28
C TYR A 72 8.31 5.63 -15.53
N LEU A 73 8.16 6.79 -16.20
CA LEU A 73 7.26 6.97 -17.36
C LEU A 73 7.65 6.12 -18.58
N SER A 74 8.96 5.90 -18.78
CA SER A 74 9.49 4.99 -19.79
C SER A 74 10.67 4.23 -19.19
N THR A 75 10.71 2.92 -19.41
CA THR A 75 11.72 2.03 -18.82
C THR A 75 12.34 1.17 -19.92
N GLN A 76 13.64 0.97 -19.83
CA GLN A 76 14.40 0.17 -20.80
C GLN A 76 15.57 -0.55 -20.13
N GLY A 77 16.09 -1.57 -20.79
CA GLY A 77 17.24 -2.34 -20.32
C GLY A 77 17.07 -2.87 -18.89
N ALA A 78 18.13 -2.78 -18.10
CA ALA A 78 18.17 -3.31 -16.74
C ALA A 78 17.10 -2.72 -15.80
N LEU A 79 16.73 -1.45 -15.98
CA LEU A 79 15.71 -0.81 -15.13
C LEU A 79 14.34 -1.47 -15.31
N ARG A 80 13.94 -1.73 -16.56
CA ARG A 80 12.66 -2.41 -16.84
C ARG A 80 12.64 -3.83 -16.27
N VAL A 81 13.71 -4.59 -16.48
CA VAL A 81 13.84 -5.96 -15.96
C VAL A 81 13.71 -5.97 -14.43
N ASN A 82 14.42 -5.08 -13.75
CA ASN A 82 14.39 -5.02 -12.30
C ASN A 82 13.05 -4.49 -11.76
N LEU A 83 12.41 -3.52 -12.43
CA LEU A 83 11.09 -3.05 -12.04
C LEU A 83 10.04 -4.16 -12.16
N ASN A 84 10.02 -4.90 -13.27
CA ASN A 84 9.11 -6.03 -13.43
C ASN A 84 9.31 -7.06 -12.32
N ALA A 85 10.56 -7.47 -12.05
CA ALA A 85 10.85 -8.43 -10.98
C ALA A 85 10.42 -7.95 -9.58
N ASN A 86 10.62 -6.66 -9.26
CA ASN A 86 10.19 -6.12 -7.97
C ASN A 86 8.66 -5.94 -7.88
N LEU A 87 7.99 -5.66 -9.00
CA LEU A 87 6.53 -5.61 -9.05
C LEU A 87 5.92 -7.01 -8.91
N ASP A 88 6.59 -8.06 -9.42
CA ASP A 88 6.21 -9.45 -9.16
C ASP A 88 6.32 -9.79 -7.66
N PHE A 89 7.41 -9.35 -6.99
CA PHE A 89 7.55 -9.54 -5.54
C PHE A 89 6.52 -8.74 -4.74
N LEU A 90 6.21 -7.51 -5.15
CA LEU A 90 5.18 -6.70 -4.51
C LEU A 90 3.81 -7.37 -4.60
N PHE A 91 3.44 -7.90 -5.76
CA PHE A 91 2.14 -8.52 -5.99
C PHE A 91 1.89 -9.73 -5.08
N GLN A 92 2.93 -10.43 -4.64
CA GLN A 92 2.80 -11.57 -3.70
C GLN A 92 2.15 -11.19 -2.36
N ALA A 93 2.14 -9.90 -2.00
CA ALA A 93 1.46 -9.41 -0.80
C ALA A 93 -0.05 -9.13 -0.98
N PHE A 94 -0.56 -9.12 -2.22
CA PHE A 94 -1.94 -8.74 -2.56
C PHE A 94 -2.74 -9.94 -3.08
N ASP A 95 -2.94 -10.92 -2.19
CA ASP A 95 -3.74 -12.11 -2.51
C ASP A 95 -5.20 -11.74 -2.88
N GLY A 96 -5.76 -12.46 -3.85
CA GLY A 96 -7.11 -12.20 -4.39
C GLY A 96 -7.22 -11.04 -5.40
N CYS A 97 -6.14 -10.31 -5.68
CA CYS A 97 -6.11 -9.25 -6.70
C CYS A 97 -5.57 -9.77 -8.05
N THR A 98 -5.83 -9.03 -9.14
CA THR A 98 -5.24 -9.33 -10.45
C THR A 98 -3.93 -8.57 -10.64
N GLN A 99 -2.85 -9.28 -10.95
CA GLN A 99 -1.56 -8.65 -11.25
C GLN A 99 -1.64 -7.76 -12.50
N ILE A 100 -0.93 -6.64 -12.48
CA ILE A 100 -0.86 -5.70 -13.61
C ILE A 100 0.59 -5.44 -13.98
N PHE A 101 0.83 -5.18 -15.27
CA PHE A 101 2.16 -5.12 -15.87
C PHE A 101 2.36 -3.75 -16.55
N PRO A 102 2.71 -2.69 -15.81
CA PRO A 102 2.75 -1.32 -16.35
C PRO A 102 3.79 -1.15 -17.47
N TYR A 103 4.77 -2.04 -17.55
CA TYR A 103 5.82 -2.04 -18.57
C TYR A 103 5.74 -3.23 -19.53
N GLY A 104 4.70 -4.06 -19.44
CA GLY A 104 4.60 -5.33 -20.17
C GLY A 104 5.52 -6.43 -19.61
N TYR A 105 5.51 -7.58 -20.30
CA TYR A 105 6.36 -8.73 -19.98
C TYR A 105 7.84 -8.48 -20.32
#